data_AF-A0A7G8HKG0-F1
#
_entry.id   AF-A0A7G8HKG0-F1
#
_cell.length_a   1.000
_cell.length_b   1.000
_cell.length_c   1.000
_cell.angle_alpha   90.00
_cell.angle_beta   90.00
_cell.angle_gamma   90.00
#
_symmetry.space_group_name_H-M   'P 1'
#
loop_
_entity.id
_entity.type
_entity.pdbx_description
1 polymer ?
#
loop_
_entity_poly.entity_id
_entity_poly.type
_entity_poly.pdbx_seq_one_letter_code
_entity_poly.pdbx_strand_id
1 'polypeptide(L)'
;MTIDPVDGSSSAQVGSMRLAAVRWRPDVNKVVVQSFALAVVLSLLVPTPARAVDDCGLIKRLMNTLGASMARNRMLIASSQASGENPQQAEEASALLARQSKDFRELREDYVRNQCGNDWD
;
A
#
# COMPACT_ATOMS: atom_id res chain seq x y z
N MET A 1 27.56 59.47 64.24
CA MET A 1 27.01 60.39 63.22
C MET A 1 28.14 61.26 62.75
N THR A 2 28.73 60.90 61.62
CA THR A 2 29.67 61.73 60.86
C THR A 2 29.44 61.34 59.41
N ILE A 3 29.08 62.36 58.65
CA ILE A 3 28.52 62.31 57.30
C ILE A 3 29.66 62.66 56.37
N ASP A 4 29.98 61.77 55.43
CA ASP A 4 30.75 62.12 54.24
C ASP A 4 29.80 62.17 53.05
N PRO A 5 29.92 63.23 52.22
CA PRO A 5 29.76 63.02 50.79
C PRO A 5 30.86 63.76 50.01
N VAL A 6 31.63 63.00 49.22
CA VAL A 6 32.41 63.55 48.11
C VAL A 6 31.51 63.55 46.88
N ASP A 7 31.13 64.75 46.45
CA ASP A 7 30.25 64.96 45.30
C ASP A 7 31.10 64.93 44.02
N GLY A 8 30.93 63.84 43.25
CA GLY A 8 31.60 63.63 41.98
C GLY A 8 30.79 64.21 40.83
N SER A 9 31.24 65.34 40.30
CA SER A 9 30.71 65.94 39.08
C SER A 9 31.39 65.34 37.84
N SER A 10 30.66 64.58 37.02
CA SER A 10 30.89 64.56 35.57
C SER A 10 29.73 63.99 34.77
N SER A 11 29.02 64.93 34.15
CA SER A 11 28.33 64.92 32.86
C SER A 11 28.35 63.65 31.99
N ALA A 12 27.12 63.28 31.62
CA ALA A 12 26.64 63.02 30.26
C ALA A 12 27.42 62.04 29.37
N GLN A 13 26.75 60.93 29.02
CA GLN A 13 26.35 60.69 27.63
C GLN A 13 25.31 59.56 27.57
N VAL A 14 24.08 59.95 27.24
CA VAL A 14 22.97 59.04 26.91
C VAL A 14 23.25 58.46 25.52
N GLY A 15 23.93 57.32 25.48
CA GLY A 15 24.10 56.52 24.27
C GLY A 15 22.81 55.76 23.97
N SER A 16 21.99 56.32 23.08
CA SER A 16 20.81 55.65 22.51
C SER A 16 21.24 54.41 21.71
N MET A 17 21.32 53.24 22.36
CA MET A 17 21.45 51.96 21.67
C MET A 17 20.17 51.66 20.90
N ARG A 18 20.17 52.00 19.60
CA ARG A 18 19.19 51.48 18.67
C ARG A 18 19.41 49.97 18.53
N LEU A 19 18.54 49.18 19.14
CA LEU A 19 18.36 47.75 18.82
C LEU A 19 17.99 47.66 17.34
N ALA A 20 18.97 47.38 16.50
CA ALA A 20 18.72 46.95 15.13
C ALA A 20 18.03 45.59 15.23
N ALA A 21 16.71 45.58 15.10
CA ALA A 21 15.96 44.36 14.87
C ALA A 21 16.47 43.77 13.54
N VAL A 22 17.37 42.80 13.64
CA VAL A 22 17.81 41.97 12.53
C VAL A 22 16.59 41.21 12.05
N ARG A 23 15.87 41.82 11.11
CA ARG A 23 14.77 41.18 10.40
C ARG A 23 15.42 40.16 9.48
N TRP A 24 15.60 38.94 9.99
CA TRP A 24 15.96 37.79 9.19
C TRP A 24 14.96 37.68 8.04
N ARG A 25 15.37 38.09 6.84
CA ARG A 25 14.67 37.69 5.62
C ARG A 25 15.05 36.25 5.37
N PRO A 26 14.14 35.28 5.53
CA PRO A 26 14.43 33.95 5.05
C PRO A 26 14.62 34.04 3.54
N ASP A 27 15.71 33.45 3.07
CA ASP A 27 16.04 33.38 1.66
C ASP A 27 14.89 32.65 0.96
N VAL A 28 14.20 33.31 0.04
CA VAL A 28 12.99 32.77 -0.61
C VAL A 28 13.28 31.44 -1.29
N ASN A 29 14.50 31.27 -1.80
CA ASN A 29 14.98 30.00 -2.35
C ASN A 29 15.05 28.89 -1.30
N LYS A 30 15.47 29.18 -0.06
CA LYS A 30 15.52 28.19 1.02
C LYS A 30 14.13 27.76 1.46
N VAL A 31 13.18 28.69 1.53
CA VAL A 31 11.78 28.39 1.89
C VAL A 31 11.12 27.54 0.80
N VAL A 32 11.36 27.88 -0.47
CA VAL A 32 10.84 27.13 -1.62
C VAL A 32 11.43 25.71 -1.63
N VAL A 33 12.76 25.57 -1.57
CA VAL A 33 13.44 24.28 -1.57
C VAL A 33 13.02 23.41 -0.38
N GLN A 34 12.89 23.99 0.81
CA GLN A 34 12.45 23.27 2.01
C GLN A 34 11.00 22.79 1.90
N SER A 35 10.12 23.58 1.28
CA SER A 35 8.73 23.20 1.04
C SER A 35 8.62 22.07 0.01
N PHE A 36 9.41 22.13 -1.07
CA PHE A 36 9.49 21.06 -2.05
C PHE A 36 10.07 19.77 -1.44
N ALA A 37 11.12 19.88 -0.62
CA ALA A 37 11.69 18.73 0.08
C ALA A 37 10.68 18.07 1.03
N LEU A 38 9.91 18.86 1.78
CA LEU A 38 8.85 18.34 2.65
C LEU A 38 7.73 17.66 1.86
N ALA A 39 7.30 18.23 0.72
CA ALA A 39 6.29 17.61 -0.13
C ALA A 39 6.75 16.28 -0.76
N VAL A 40 8.02 16.20 -1.18
CA VAL A 40 8.63 14.96 -1.69
C VAL A 40 8.72 13.90 -0.60
N VAL A 41 9.15 14.27 0.61
CA VAL A 41 9.19 13.35 1.76
C VAL A 41 7.79 12.86 2.11
N LEU A 42 6.79 13.76 2.16
CA LEU A 42 5.40 13.37 2.44
C LEU A 42 4.83 12.43 1.38
N SER A 43 5.22 12.60 0.11
CA SER A 43 4.78 11.75 -1.00
C SER A 43 5.40 10.34 -0.94
N LEU A 44 6.59 10.21 -0.37
CA LEU A 44 7.25 8.90 -0.13
C LEU A 44 6.70 8.17 1.11
N LEU A 45 6.00 8.89 2.01
CA LEU A 45 5.37 8.30 3.20
C LEU A 45 3.93 7.84 2.97
N VAL A 46 3.35 8.01 1.77
CA VAL A 46 2.03 7.44 1.46
C VAL A 46 2.22 5.97 1.09
N PRO A 47 1.85 5.00 1.95
CA PRO A 47 1.81 3.60 1.53
C PRO A 47 0.76 3.49 0.43
N THR A 48 1.17 3.19 -0.79
CA THR A 48 0.24 2.86 -1.87
C THR A 48 -0.36 1.49 -1.59
N PRO A 49 -1.68 1.36 -1.30
CA PRO A 49 -2.30 0.06 -1.13
C PRO A 49 -2.59 -0.51 -2.52
N ALA A 50 -1.55 -0.86 -3.28
CA ALA A 50 -1.67 -1.23 -4.70
C ALA A 50 -1.36 -2.72 -4.96
N ARG A 51 -1.49 -3.59 -3.96
CA ARG A 51 -1.14 -5.02 -4.10
C ARG A 51 -2.34 -5.95 -3.83
N ALA A 52 -3.08 -5.73 -2.74
CA ALA A 52 -4.17 -6.65 -2.37
C ALA A 52 -5.37 -6.65 -3.34
N VAL A 53 -5.75 -5.52 -3.93
CA VAL A 53 -6.95 -5.43 -4.80
C VAL A 53 -6.75 -6.13 -6.14
N ASP A 54 -5.55 -6.04 -6.74
CA ASP A 54 -5.22 -6.75 -7.98
C ASP A 54 -5.13 -8.27 -7.77
N ASP A 55 -4.62 -8.70 -6.62
CA ASP A 55 -4.49 -10.11 -6.26
C ASP A 55 -5.87 -10.79 -6.13
N CYS A 56 -6.83 -10.13 -5.48
CA CYS A 56 -8.18 -10.68 -5.30
C CYS A 56 -8.95 -10.86 -6.61
N GLY A 57 -8.86 -9.88 -7.52
CA GLY A 57 -9.48 -9.96 -8.84
C GLY A 57 -8.87 -11.06 -9.71
N LEU A 58 -7.55 -11.23 -9.62
CA LEU A 58 -6.83 -12.29 -10.32
C LEU A 58 -7.22 -13.69 -9.80
N ILE A 59 -7.18 -13.89 -8.47
CA ILE A 59 -7.56 -15.16 -7.85
C ILE A 59 -8.99 -15.54 -8.22
N LYS A 60 -9.92 -14.59 -8.23
CA LYS A 60 -11.32 -14.80 -8.66
C LYS A 60 -11.44 -15.27 -10.11
N ARG A 61 -10.71 -14.64 -11.04
CA ARG A 61 -10.69 -15.05 -12.45
C ARG A 61 -10.10 -16.44 -12.64
N LEU A 62 -9.02 -16.76 -11.93
CA LEU A 62 -8.39 -18.08 -11.98
C LEU A 62 -9.36 -19.16 -11.49
N MET A 63 -10.00 -18.95 -10.34
CA MET A 63 -11.00 -19.88 -9.81
C MET A 63 -12.20 -20.07 -10.74
N ASN A 64 -12.73 -19.00 -11.34
CA ASN A 64 -13.83 -19.10 -12.32
C ASN A 64 -13.43 -19.93 -13.55
N THR A 65 -12.23 -19.69 -14.07
CA THR A 65 -11.69 -20.44 -15.23
C THR A 65 -11.48 -21.90 -14.89
N LEU A 66 -10.95 -22.18 -13.70
CA LEU A 66 -10.74 -23.54 -13.21
C LEU A 66 -12.08 -24.26 -12.99
N GLY A 67 -13.07 -23.58 -12.41
CA GLY A 67 -14.45 -24.06 -12.24
C GLY A 67 -15.10 -24.45 -13.57
N ALA A 68 -15.00 -23.60 -14.59
CA ALA A 68 -15.50 -23.90 -15.92
C ALA A 68 -14.77 -25.10 -16.56
N SER A 69 -13.46 -25.20 -16.37
CA SER A 69 -12.66 -26.33 -16.85
C SER A 69 -13.08 -27.65 -16.18
N MET A 70 -13.28 -27.63 -14.87
CA MET A 70 -13.77 -28.79 -14.11
C MET A 70 -15.16 -29.24 -14.57
N ALA A 71 -16.08 -28.29 -14.80
CA ALA A 71 -17.42 -28.61 -15.30
C ALA A 71 -17.36 -29.31 -16.67
N ARG A 72 -16.49 -28.84 -17.57
CA ARG A 72 -16.27 -29.50 -18.87
C ARG A 72 -15.70 -30.91 -18.73
N ASN A 73 -14.70 -31.10 -17.87
CA ASN A 73 -14.12 -32.42 -17.65
C ASN A 73 -15.14 -33.40 -17.05
N ARG A 74 -16.02 -32.94 -16.14
CA ARG A 74 -17.12 -33.76 -15.63
C ARG A 74 -18.10 -34.17 -16.74
N MET A 75 -18.39 -33.26 -17.67
CA MET A 75 -19.23 -33.56 -18.82
C MET A 75 -18.59 -34.60 -19.74
N LEU A 76 -17.28 -34.48 -20.03
CA LEU A 76 -16.55 -35.44 -20.85
C LEU A 76 -16.54 -36.85 -20.24
N ILE A 77 -16.36 -36.93 -18.92
CA ILE A 77 -16.43 -38.21 -18.19
C ILE A 77 -17.83 -38.78 -18.28
N ALA A 78 -18.86 -37.97 -18.02
CA ALA A 78 -20.25 -38.41 -18.09
C ALA A 78 -20.64 -38.88 -19.50
N SER A 79 -20.22 -38.16 -20.55
CA SER A 79 -20.50 -38.54 -21.94
C SER A 79 -19.80 -39.84 -22.31
N SER A 80 -18.55 -40.02 -21.89
CA SER A 80 -17.79 -41.25 -22.15
C SER A 80 -18.37 -42.45 -21.40
N GLN A 81 -18.83 -42.26 -20.15
CA GLN A 81 -19.50 -43.31 -19.39
C GLN A 81 -20.86 -43.70 -20.02
N ALA A 82 -21.59 -42.74 -20.58
CA ALA A 82 -22.89 -42.98 -21.20
C ALA A 82 -22.79 -43.65 -22.59
N SER A 83 -21.82 -43.26 -23.42
CA SER A 83 -21.64 -43.82 -24.76
C SER A 83 -20.72 -45.04 -24.81
N GLY A 84 -19.86 -45.22 -23.81
CA GLY A 84 -18.79 -46.22 -23.82
C GLY A 84 -17.62 -45.86 -24.75
N GLU A 85 -17.64 -44.67 -25.35
CA GLU A 85 -16.62 -44.20 -26.29
C GLU A 85 -15.53 -43.39 -25.59
N ASN A 86 -14.32 -43.43 -26.14
CA ASN A 86 -13.16 -42.65 -25.67
C ASN A 86 -12.85 -42.81 -24.16
N PRO A 87 -12.76 -44.05 -23.62
CA PRO A 87 -12.49 -44.26 -22.19
C PRO A 87 -11.16 -43.66 -21.73
N GLN A 88 -10.17 -43.58 -22.63
CA GLN A 88 -8.88 -42.92 -22.37
C GLN A 88 -9.05 -41.42 -22.10
N GLN A 89 -9.91 -40.73 -22.85
CA GLN A 89 -10.18 -39.30 -22.62
C GLN A 89 -10.89 -39.09 -21.27
N ALA A 90 -11.78 -40.00 -20.86
CA ALA A 90 -12.42 -39.92 -19.55
C ALA A 90 -11.44 -40.15 -18.41
N GLU A 91 -10.48 -41.05 -18.58
CA GLU A 91 -9.43 -41.31 -17.58
C GLU A 91 -8.49 -40.10 -17.44
N GLU A 92 -8.06 -39.51 -18.56
CA GLU A 92 -7.28 -38.27 -18.57
C GLU A 92 -8.05 -37.10 -17.95
N ALA A 93 -9.32 -36.93 -18.30
CA ALA A 93 -10.19 -35.90 -17.74
C ALA A 93 -10.39 -36.10 -16.22
N SER A 94 -10.47 -37.36 -15.75
CA SER A 94 -10.58 -37.71 -14.34
C SER A 94 -9.30 -37.38 -13.57
N ALA A 95 -8.14 -37.72 -14.13
CA ALA A 95 -6.84 -37.39 -13.55
C ALA A 95 -6.64 -35.86 -13.49
N LEU A 96 -7.05 -35.14 -14.54
CA LEU A 96 -7.00 -33.69 -14.59
C LEU A 96 -7.93 -33.05 -13.56
N LEU A 97 -9.15 -33.57 -13.39
CA LEU A 97 -10.09 -33.12 -12.37
C LEU A 97 -9.54 -33.23 -10.95
N ALA A 98 -8.83 -34.31 -10.64
CA ALA A 98 -8.24 -34.50 -9.33
C ALA A 98 -7.21 -33.40 -9.02
N ARG A 99 -6.38 -33.03 -10.00
CA ARG A 99 -5.42 -31.93 -9.89
C ARG A 99 -6.13 -30.58 -9.76
N GLN A 100 -7.07 -30.30 -10.65
CA GLN A 100 -7.84 -29.05 -10.64
C GLN A 100 -8.61 -28.84 -9.33
N SER A 101 -9.12 -29.91 -8.72
CA SER A 101 -9.82 -29.83 -7.43
C SER A 101 -8.88 -29.40 -6.30
N LYS A 102 -7.62 -29.87 -6.33
CA LYS A 102 -6.59 -29.44 -5.38
C LYS A 102 -6.23 -27.97 -5.61
N ASP A 103 -5.94 -27.59 -6.85
CA ASP A 103 -5.57 -26.21 -7.22
C ASP A 103 -6.70 -25.22 -6.88
N PHE A 104 -7.96 -25.62 -7.08
CA PHE A 104 -9.12 -24.81 -6.71
C PHE A 104 -9.18 -24.56 -5.20
N ARG A 105 -8.89 -25.59 -4.40
CA ARG A 105 -8.87 -25.47 -2.94
C ARG A 105 -7.76 -24.53 -2.47
N GLU A 106 -6.56 -24.66 -3.04
CA GLU A 106 -5.43 -23.78 -2.72
C GLU A 106 -5.75 -22.31 -3.08
N LEU A 107 -6.30 -22.05 -4.27
CA LEU A 107 -6.72 -20.69 -4.65
C LEU A 107 -7.82 -20.13 -3.72
N ARG A 108 -8.73 -20.97 -3.24
CA ARG A 108 -9.75 -20.56 -2.27
C ARG A 108 -9.13 -20.18 -0.93
N GLU A 109 -8.18 -20.98 -0.45
CA GLU A 109 -7.43 -20.67 0.77
C GLU A 109 -6.64 -19.37 0.62
N ASP A 110 -6.03 -19.15 -0.54
CA ASP A 110 -5.32 -17.92 -0.87
C ASP A 110 -6.24 -16.71 -0.88
N TYR A 111 -7.45 -16.82 -1.42
CA TYR A 111 -8.43 -15.73 -1.39
C TYR A 111 -8.85 -15.37 0.03
N VAL A 112 -9.11 -16.37 0.87
CA VAL A 112 -9.46 -16.18 2.28
C VAL A 112 -8.28 -15.55 3.03
N ARG A 113 -7.06 -16.04 2.80
CA ARG A 113 -5.84 -15.53 3.42
C ARG A 113 -5.57 -14.07 3.06
N ASN A 114 -5.88 -13.68 1.83
CA ASN A 114 -5.77 -12.29 1.35
C ASN A 114 -6.94 -11.39 1.75
N GLN A 115 -7.90 -11.90 2.56
CA GLN A 115 -9.06 -11.14 3.05
C GLN A 115 -9.87 -10.48 1.92
N CYS A 116 -9.98 -11.16 0.77
CA CYS A 116 -10.61 -10.63 -0.43
C CYS A 116 -12.16 -10.47 -0.34
N GLY A 117 -12.76 -10.77 0.81
CA GLY A 117 -14.20 -10.67 1.09
C GLY A 117 -14.91 -12.02 1.10
N ASN A 118 -16.24 -11.99 1.11
CA ASN A 118 -17.10 -13.18 0.99
C ASN A 118 -17.92 -13.18 -0.32
N ASP A 119 -17.68 -12.21 -1.21
CA ASP A 119 -18.40 -12.04 -2.49
C ASP A 119 -17.91 -13.06 -3.55
N TRP A 120 -18.04 -14.34 -3.22
CA TRP A 120 -17.75 -15.48 -4.10
C TRP A 120 -18.99 -16.11 -4.71
N ASP A 121 -20.14 -15.96 -4.05
CA ASP A 121 -21.45 -16.40 -4.53
C ASP A 121 -21.95 -15.50 -5.69
#